data_AF-A0A8T3V2G6-F1
#
_entry.id   AF-A0A8T3V2G6-F1
#
_cell.length_a   1.000
_cell.length_b   1.000
_cell.length_c   1.000
_cell.angle_alpha   90.00
_cell.angle_beta   90.00
_cell.angle_gamma   90.00
#
_symmetry.space_group_name_H-M   'P 1'
#
loop_
_entity.id
_entity.type
_entity.pdbx_description
1 polymer ?
#
loop_
_entity_poly.entity_id
_entity_poly.type
_entity_poly.pdbx_seq_one_letter_code
_entity_poly.pdbx_strand_id
1 'polypeptide(L)' 'MENDGNIIWAILGYIIALISPIIGLLYGAGLFFLKNDVALYKKHGRLIIYFSILLFVITTIVRHIL' A
#
# COMPACT_ATOMS: atom_id res chain seq x y z
N MET A 1 8.35 -10.35 -23.19
CA MET A 1 6.99 -9.90 -22.85
C MET A 1 7.11 -9.21 -21.52
N GLU A 2 6.91 -7.90 -21.50
CA GLU A 2 6.89 -7.10 -20.29
C GLU A 2 5.85 -7.73 -19.35
N ASN A 3 6.28 -8.12 -18.15
CA ASN A 3 5.38 -8.76 -17.18
C ASN A 3 4.58 -7.62 -16.56
N ASP A 4 3.53 -7.19 -17.26
CA ASP A 4 2.80 -5.94 -16.99
C ASP A 4 2.19 -5.89 -15.58
N GLY A 5 2.14 -7.04 -14.89
CA GLY A 5 1.61 -7.15 -13.56
C GLY A 5 0.08 -7.02 -13.55
N ASN A 6 -0.57 -7.83 -12.74
CA ASN A 6 -2.01 -7.71 -12.57
C ASN A 6 -2.34 -6.54 -11.62
N ILE A 7 -2.95 -5.48 -12.15
CA ILE A 7 -3.36 -4.27 -11.42
C ILE A 7 -4.30 -4.54 -10.24
N ILE A 8 -5.04 -5.66 -10.27
CA ILE A 8 -5.96 -6.06 -9.19
C ILE A 8 -5.22 -6.16 -7.85
N TRP A 9 -3.97 -6.64 -7.83
CA TRP A 9 -3.19 -6.71 -6.60
C TRP A 9 -2.87 -5.33 -6.03
N ALA A 10 -2.60 -4.34 -6.88
CA ALA A 10 -2.40 -2.96 -6.43
C ALA A 10 -3.69 -2.40 -5.83
N ILE A 11 -4.84 -2.60 -6.49
CA ILE A 11 -6.16 -2.14 -6.02
C ILE A 11 -6.49 -2.76 -4.66
N LEU A 12 -6.29 -4.08 -4.51
CA LEU A 12 -6.48 -4.78 -3.24
C LEU A 12 -5.63 -4.17 -2.12
N GLY A 13 -4.38 -3.80 -2.41
CA GLY A 13 -3.50 -3.16 -1.44
C GLY A 13 -4.04 -1.83 -0.90
N TYR A 14 -4.66 -1.00 -1.75
CA TYR A 14 -5.29 0.24 -1.30
C TYR A 14 -6.55 0.00 -0.46
N ILE A 15 -7.38 -0.97 -0.84
CA ILE A 15 -8.56 -1.37 -0.06
C ILE A 15 -8.14 -1.85 1.33
N ILE A 16 -7.10 -2.69 1.40
CA ILE A 16 -6.54 -3.17 2.67
C ILE A 16 -6.00 -2.01 3.51
N ALA A 17 -5.28 -1.07 2.90
CA ALA A 17 -4.76 0.12 3.58
C ALA A 17 -5.85 1.04 4.15
N LEU A 18 -7.00 1.16 3.46
CA LEU A 18 -8.16 1.90 3.95
C LEU A 18 -8.77 1.27 5.20
N ILE A 19 -8.88 -0.06 5.24
CA ILE A 19 -9.47 -0.79 6.37
C ILE A 19 -8.51 -0.81 7.55
N SER A 20 -7.22 -1.07 7.28
CA SER A 20 -6.17 -1.13 8.28
C SER A 20 -4.87 -0.57 7.71
N PRO A 21 -4.48 0.64 8.11
CA PRO A 21 -3.24 1.26 7.64
C PRO A 21 -2.01 0.38 7.90
N ILE A 22 -1.98 -0.34 9.02
CA ILE A 22 -0.86 -1.23 9.37
C ILE A 22 -0.77 -2.42 8.39
N ILE A 23 -1.90 -3.06 8.08
CA ILE A 23 -1.90 -4.19 7.14
C ILE A 23 -1.60 -3.69 5.73
N GLY A 24 -2.11 -2.52 5.34
CA GLY A 24 -1.78 -1.86 4.08
C GLY A 24 -0.28 -1.60 3.94
N LEU A 25 0.38 -1.15 5.00
CA LEU A 25 1.82 -0.91 5.04
C LEU A 25 2.60 -2.20 4.76
N LEU A 26 2.25 -3.30 5.46
CA LEU A 26 2.89 -4.61 5.27
C LEU A 26 2.65 -5.14 3.85
N TYR A 27 1.43 -4.98 3.34
CA TYR A 27 1.08 -5.39 1.99
C TYR A 27 1.86 -4.61 0.92
N GLY A 28 1.92 -3.28 1.06
CA GLY A 28 2.69 -2.41 0.18
C GLY A 28 4.19 -2.71 0.22
N ALA A 29 4.73 -3.00 1.41
CA ALA A 29 6.10 -3.46 1.58
C ALA A 29 6.34 -4.81 0.88
N GLY A 30 5.41 -5.76 1.01
CA GLY A 30 5.45 -7.03 0.27
C GLY A 30 5.49 -6.82 -1.25
N LEU A 31 4.61 -5.99 -1.80
CA LEU A 31 4.64 -5.67 -3.23
C LEU A 31 5.93 -4.96 -3.67
N PHE A 32 6.45 -4.05 -2.84
CA PHE A 32 7.62 -3.24 -3.17
C PHE A 32 8.93 -4.03 -3.12
N PHE A 33 9.10 -4.87 -2.09
CA PHE A 33 10.35 -5.60 -1.84
C PHE A 33 10.35 -7.01 -2.45
N LEU A 34 9.22 -7.73 -2.42
CA LEU A 34 9.16 -9.13 -2.88
C LEU A 34 8.79 -9.26 -4.36
N LYS A 35 8.11 -8.26 -4.94
CA LYS A 35 7.75 -8.24 -6.37
C LYS A 35 8.38 -7.05 -7.11
N ASN A 36 9.62 -6.73 -6.76
CA ASN A 36 10.37 -5.60 -7.30
C ASN A 36 10.71 -5.73 -8.80
N ASP A 37 10.60 -6.94 -9.36
CA ASP A 37 10.83 -7.26 -10.78
C ASP A 37 9.74 -6.70 -11.71
N VAL A 38 8.56 -6.39 -11.17
CA VAL A 38 7.42 -5.86 -11.92
C VAL A 38 7.29 -4.37 -11.61
N ALA A 39 7.45 -3.52 -12.64
CA ALA A 39 7.40 -2.07 -12.50
C ALA A 39 6.08 -1.58 -11.85
N LEU A 40 4.96 -2.22 -12.19
CA LEU A 40 3.64 -1.93 -11.61
C LEU A 40 3.63 -2.15 -10.09
N TYR A 41 4.09 -3.30 -9.61
CA TYR A 41 4.12 -3.61 -8.18
C TYR A 41 5.12 -2.77 -7.41
N LYS A 42 6.26 -2.44 -8.01
CA LYS A 42 7.22 -1.50 -7.41
C LYS A 42 6.66 -0.09 -7.28
N LYS A 43 5.97 0.41 -8.30
CA LYS A 43 5.33 1.74 -8.27
C LYS A 43 4.19 1.77 -7.23
N HIS A 44 3.24 0.84 -7.34
CA HIS A 44 2.07 0.84 -6.47
C HIS A 44 2.38 0.39 -5.04
N GLY A 45 3.29 -0.55 -4.82
CA GLY A 45 3.73 -0.95 -3.49
C GLY A 45 4.28 0.25 -2.70
N ARG A 46 5.12 1.08 -3.34
CA ARG A 46 5.61 2.33 -2.73
C ARG A 46 4.48 3.31 -2.39
N LEU A 47 3.54 3.49 -3.31
CA LEU A 47 2.40 4.39 -3.10
C LEU A 47 1.48 3.88 -1.97
N ILE A 48 1.24 2.56 -1.88
CA ILE A 48 0.45 1.94 -0.81
C ILE A 48 1.15 2.16 0.54
N ILE A 49 2.48 2.06 0.61
CA ILE A 49 3.24 2.37 1.83
C ILE A 49 2.99 3.82 2.25
N TYR A 50 3.19 4.79 1.36
CA TYR A 50 2.98 6.21 1.67
C TYR A 50 1.53 6.50 2.08
N PHE A 51 0.57 5.94 1.35
CA PHE A 51 -0.85 6.07 1.64
C PHE A 51 -1.22 5.50 3.01
N SER A 52 -0.64 4.34 3.37
CA SER A 52 -0.83 3.70 4.67
C SER A 52 -0.25 4.53 5.82
N ILE A 53 0.96 5.07 5.66
CA ILE A 53 1.57 5.96 6.68
C ILE A 53 0.70 7.20 6.87
N LEU A 54 0.25 7.82 5.77
CA LEU A 54 -0.60 9.01 5.82
C LEU A 54 -1.91 8.75 6.56
N LEU A 55 -2.62 7.66 6.21
CA LEU A 55 -3.84 7.26 6.90
C LEU A 55 -3.60 6.95 8.38
N PHE A 56 -2.49 6.28 8.71
CA PHE A 56 -2.14 5.99 10.09
C PHE A 56 -1.95 7.27 10.91
N VAL A 57 -1.24 8.26 10.36
CA VAL A 57 -1.03 9.56 11.02
C VAL A 57 -2.36 10.30 11.19
N ILE A 58 -3.18 10.39 10.13
CA ILE A 58 -4.50 11.06 10.19
C ILE A 58 -5.39 10.41 11.24
N THR A 59 -5.52 9.08 11.22
CA THR A 59 -6.36 8.34 12.17
C THR A 59 -5.86 8.49 13.62
N THR A 60 -4.56 8.55 13.83
CA THR A 60 -3.95 8.80 15.15
C THR A 60 -4.28 10.20 15.66
N ILE A 61 -4.11 11.22 14.81
CA ILE A 61 -4.43 12.61 15.13
C ILE A 61 -5.92 12.74 15.46
N VAL A 62 -6.80 12.22 14.60
CA VAL A 62 -8.25 12.28 14.80
C VAL A 62 -8.64 11.63 16.13
N ARG A 63 -8.10 10.44 16.43
CA ARG A 63 -8.36 9.74 17.72
C ARG A 63 -7.84 10.49 18.95
N HIS A 64 -6.84 11.37 18.82
CA HIS A 64 -6.33 12.16 19.94
C HIS A 64 -7.04 13.51 20.11
N ILE A 65 -7.68 14.02 19.05
CA ILE A 65 -8.42 15.30 19.09
C ILE A 65 -9.88 15.09 19.49
N LEU A 66 -10.52 14.02 19.01
CA LEU A 66 -11.90 13.64 19.28
C LEU A 66 -11.99 12.65 20.44
#